data_AF-A0A1W5CVL7-F1
#
_entry.id   AF-A0A1W5CVL7-F1
#
_cell.length_a   1.000
_cell.length_b   1.000
_cell.length_c   1.000
_cell.angle_alpha   90.00
_cell.angle_beta   90.00
_cell.angle_gamma   90.00
#
_symmetry.space_group_name_H-M   'P 1'
#
loop_
_entity.id
_entity.type
_entity.pdbx_description
1 polymer ?
#
loop_
_entity_poly.entity_id
_entity_poly.type
_entity_poly.pdbx_seq_one_letter_code
_entity_poly.pdbx_strand_id
1 'polypeptide(L)'
;MPSSFAGTDLHEYLEKTGKKKVVLTGYMAHVCVSTTARQAAELGYDVILAEDAIGDRDIPGMSGEEVTRAALLELGDAFGTVVNSSEIK
;
A
#
# COMPACT_ATOMS: atom_id res chain seq x y z
N MET A 1 2.04 13.25 8.38
CA MET A 1 1.04 12.19 8.10
C MET A 1 1.78 11.01 7.49
N PRO A 2 1.40 9.75 7.79
CA PRO A 2 2.13 8.57 7.31
C PRO A 2 1.92 8.25 5.82
N SER A 3 0.93 8.88 5.17
CA SER A 3 0.75 8.76 3.72
C SER A 3 1.87 9.45 2.95
N SER A 4 2.38 8.78 1.92
CA SER A 4 3.37 9.34 1.00
C SER A 4 2.84 10.51 0.17
N PHE A 5 1.53 10.72 0.06
CA PHE A 5 0.94 11.88 -0.64
C PHE A 5 0.82 13.12 0.25
N ALA A 6 0.78 12.94 1.56
CA ALA A 6 0.47 14.03 2.47
C ALA A 6 1.70 14.95 2.66
N GLY A 7 1.62 16.15 2.09
CA GLY A 7 2.68 17.15 2.18
C GLY A 7 3.86 16.89 1.23
N THR A 8 3.62 16.13 0.16
CA THR A 8 4.60 15.88 -0.92
C THR A 8 3.99 16.24 -2.28
N ASP A 9 4.80 16.25 -3.32
CA ASP A 9 4.40 16.46 -4.71
C ASP A 9 4.13 15.13 -5.45
N LEU A 10 4.00 14.00 -4.72
CA LEU A 10 3.88 12.67 -5.32
C LEU A 10 2.65 12.54 -6.25
N HIS A 11 1.51 13.12 -5.88
CA HIS A 11 0.31 13.07 -6.71
C HIS A 11 0.55 13.77 -8.05
N GLU A 12 1.03 15.01 -8.02
CA GLU A 12 1.34 15.79 -9.22
C GLU A 12 2.41 15.12 -10.08
N TYR A 13 3.41 14.53 -9.44
CA TYR A 13 4.45 13.77 -10.12
C TYR A 13 3.87 12.56 -10.86
N LEU A 14 3.01 11.78 -10.21
CA LEU A 14 2.38 10.61 -10.82
C LEU A 14 1.40 11.02 -11.93
N GLU A 15 0.62 12.08 -11.76
CA GLU A 15 -0.28 12.60 -12.81
C GLU A 15 0.48 12.97 -14.10
N LYS A 16 1.67 13.58 -13.98
CA LYS A 16 2.52 13.91 -15.14
C LYS A 16 2.97 12.68 -15.93
N THR A 17 3.01 11.50 -15.30
CA THR A 17 3.35 10.25 -16.01
C THR A 17 2.20 9.70 -16.86
N GLY A 18 0.97 10.18 -16.65
CA GLY A 18 -0.25 9.65 -17.26
C GLY A 18 -0.64 8.24 -16.79
N LYS A 19 0.08 7.67 -15.82
CA LYS A 19 -0.19 6.34 -15.28
C LYS A 19 -1.20 6.42 -14.13
N LYS A 20 -2.13 5.48 -14.12
CA LYS A 20 -3.12 5.32 -13.03
C LYS A 20 -2.88 4.11 -12.14
N LYS A 21 -2.01 3.18 -12.54
CA LYS A 21 -1.66 2.02 -11.72
C LYS A 21 -0.42 2.29 -10.87
N VAL A 22 -0.51 1.99 -9.59
CA VAL A 22 0.61 2.09 -8.63
C VAL A 22 0.82 0.76 -7.93
N VAL A 23 2.08 0.35 -7.81
CA VAL A 23 2.48 -0.84 -7.06
C VAL A 23 3.11 -0.37 -5.75
N LEU A 24 2.54 -0.79 -4.63
CA LEU A 24 3.05 -0.49 -3.30
C LEU A 24 3.84 -1.67 -2.74
N THR A 25 4.96 -1.32 -2.10
CA THR A 25 5.88 -2.21 -1.41
C THR A 25 6.42 -1.50 -0.17
N GLY A 26 7.08 -2.23 0.73
CA GLY A 26 7.82 -1.68 1.86
C GLY A 26 7.12 -1.83 3.22
N TYR A 27 7.41 -0.89 4.11
CA TYR A 27 7.03 -0.95 5.52
C TYR A 27 6.47 0.39 6.02
N MET A 28 5.61 0.41 7.04
CA MET A 28 4.96 -0.73 7.68
C MET A 28 3.59 -0.99 7.01
N ALA A 29 3.20 -2.26 6.91
CA ALA A 29 1.93 -2.69 6.35
C ALA A 29 0.75 -1.92 6.98
N HIS A 30 0.68 -1.86 8.32
CA HIS A 30 -0.45 -1.25 9.03
C HIS A 30 -0.43 0.29 9.08
N VAL A 31 0.69 0.94 8.78
CA VAL A 31 0.83 2.40 8.90
C VAL A 31 1.05 3.06 7.55
N CYS A 32 2.30 3.11 7.06
CA CYS A 32 2.65 3.89 5.88
C CYS A 32 2.07 3.29 4.61
N VAL A 33 2.12 1.97 4.47
CA VAL A 33 1.58 1.27 3.28
C VAL A 33 0.07 1.38 3.26
N SER A 34 -0.62 1.02 4.35
CA SER A 34 -2.08 1.13 4.46
C SER A 34 -2.60 2.55 4.24
N THR A 35 -1.99 3.56 4.88
CA THR A 35 -2.44 4.95 4.71
C THR A 35 -2.24 5.43 3.28
N THR A 36 -1.09 5.11 2.67
CA THR A 36 -0.81 5.48 1.27
C THR A 36 -1.74 4.75 0.30
N ALA A 37 -2.03 3.47 0.54
CA ALA A 37 -2.94 2.68 -0.29
C ALA A 37 -4.36 3.24 -0.29
N ARG A 38 -4.90 3.55 0.91
CA ARG A 38 -6.24 4.15 1.05
C ARG A 38 -6.33 5.49 0.32
N GLN A 39 -5.33 6.35 0.52
CA GLN A 39 -5.33 7.65 -0.15
C GLN A 39 -5.10 7.54 -1.67
N ALA A 40 -4.28 6.59 -2.14
CA ALA A 40 -4.13 6.33 -3.56
C ALA A 40 -5.46 5.90 -4.20
N ALA A 41 -6.21 5.02 -3.53
CA ALA A 41 -7.54 4.61 -4.00
C ALA A 41 -8.53 5.79 -4.04
N GLU A 42 -8.55 6.64 -3.01
CA GLU A 42 -9.38 7.86 -2.98
C GLU A 42 -9.03 8.84 -4.10
N LEU A 43 -7.76 8.94 -4.48
CA LEU A 43 -7.27 9.75 -5.59
C LEU A 43 -7.49 9.09 -6.97
N GLY A 44 -8.10 7.91 -7.01
CA GLY A 44 -8.47 7.20 -8.24
C GLY A 44 -7.31 6.44 -8.91
N TYR A 45 -6.29 6.03 -8.16
CA TYR A 45 -5.27 5.11 -8.65
C TYR A 45 -5.73 3.65 -8.52
N ASP A 46 -5.36 2.82 -9.48
CA ASP A 46 -5.45 1.36 -9.37
C ASP A 46 -4.29 0.86 -8.49
N VAL A 47 -4.60 0.55 -7.22
CA VAL A 47 -3.60 0.15 -6.23
C VAL A 47 -3.33 -1.35 -6.30
N ILE A 48 -2.06 -1.71 -6.49
CA ILE A 48 -1.56 -3.08 -6.40
C ILE A 48 -0.64 -3.19 -5.19
N LEU A 49 -0.82 -4.22 -4.36
CA LEU A 49 -0.02 -4.49 -3.17
C LEU A 49 0.77 -5.77 -3.41
N ALA A 50 2.09 -5.69 -3.44
CA ALA A 50 2.95 -6.86 -3.57
C ALA A 50 3.18 -7.48 -2.18
N GLU A 51 2.45 -8.54 -1.85
CA GLU A 51 2.36 -9.09 -0.50
C GLU A 51 3.70 -9.60 0.04
N ASP A 52 4.54 -10.17 -0.82
CA ASP A 52 5.87 -10.68 -0.51
C ASP A 52 6.93 -9.57 -0.37
N ALA A 53 6.56 -8.34 -0.74
CA ALA A 53 7.40 -7.15 -0.61
C ALA A 53 6.85 -6.14 0.41
N ILE A 54 5.82 -6.50 1.18
CA ILE A 54 5.24 -5.69 2.25
C ILE A 54 5.40 -6.43 3.57
N GLY A 55 5.74 -5.71 4.64
CA GLY A 55 5.80 -6.32 5.95
C GLY A 55 5.60 -5.36 7.11
N ASP A 56 5.72 -5.93 8.30
CA ASP A 56 5.57 -5.21 9.55
C ASP A 56 6.49 -5.76 10.64
N ARG A 57 6.57 -5.02 11.74
CA ARG A 57 7.22 -5.46 12.97
C ARG A 57 6.17 -5.97 13.96
N ASP A 58 6.61 -6.69 14.99
CA ASP A 58 5.74 -7.07 16.09
C ASP A 58 5.15 -5.83 16.79
N ILE A 59 3.88 -5.95 17.18
CA ILE A 59 3.15 -4.97 17.99
C ILE A 59 2.58 -5.68 19.23
N PRO A 60 2.20 -4.94 20.30
CA PRO A 60 1.59 -5.56 21.46
C PRO A 60 0.35 -6.39 21.08
N GLY A 61 0.43 -7.72 21.24
CA GLY A 61 -0.67 -8.66 21.00
C GLY A 61 -0.70 -9.33 19.61
N MET A 62 0.17 -8.94 18.66
CA MET A 62 0.24 -9.57 17.33
C MET A 62 1.69 -9.56 16.81
N SER A 63 2.10 -10.66 16.19
CA SER A 63 3.36 -10.74 15.44
C SER A 63 3.31 -9.88 14.17
N GLY A 64 4.46 -9.48 13.64
CA GLY A 64 4.55 -8.69 12.42
C GLY A 64 3.91 -9.39 11.20
N GLU A 65 3.96 -10.72 11.15
CA GLU A 65 3.27 -11.51 10.13
C GLU A 65 1.75 -11.40 10.25
N GLU A 66 1.20 -11.54 11.47
CA GLU A 66 -0.24 -11.39 11.72
C GLU A 66 -0.73 -9.98 11.38
N VAL A 67 0.05 -8.95 11.73
CA VAL A 67 -0.26 -7.55 11.40
C VAL A 67 -0.23 -7.32 9.89
N THR A 68 0.80 -7.82 9.21
CA THR A 68 0.92 -7.72 7.74
C THR A 68 -0.27 -8.38 7.07
N ARG A 69 -0.61 -9.60 7.48
CA ARG A 69 -1.73 -10.36 6.93
C ARG A 69 -3.06 -9.64 7.14
N ALA A 70 -3.32 -9.12 8.34
CA ALA A 70 -4.55 -8.39 8.64
C ALA A 70 -4.66 -7.13 7.75
N ALA A 71 -3.59 -6.33 7.66
CA ALA A 71 -3.57 -5.12 6.84
C ALA A 71 -3.79 -5.43 5.35
N LEU A 72 -3.14 -6.45 4.79
CA LEU A 72 -3.31 -6.83 3.38
C LEU A 72 -4.72 -7.34 3.08
N LEU A 73 -5.34 -8.09 4.01
CA LEU A 73 -6.74 -8.52 3.86
C LEU A 73 -7.71 -7.33 3.83
N GLU A 74 -7.56 -6.37 4.76
CA GLU A 74 -8.37 -5.16 4.77
C GLU A 74 -8.19 -4.32 3.50
N LEU A 75 -6.95 -4.17 3.03
CA LEU A 75 -6.66 -3.41 1.82
C LEU A 75 -7.16 -4.12 0.57
N GLY A 76 -7.05 -5.44 0.50
CA GLY A 76 -7.55 -6.26 -0.60
C GLY A 76 -9.08 -6.27 -0.70
N ASP A 77 -9.79 -6.08 0.42
CA ASP A 77 -11.26 -6.03 0.44
C ASP A 77 -11.81 -4.72 -0.15
N ALA A 78 -11.15 -3.58 0.10
CA ALA A 78 -11.76 -2.27 -0.16
C ALA A 78 -10.89 -1.26 -0.93
N PHE A 79 -9.58 -1.46 -1.05
CA PHE A 79 -8.66 -0.39 -1.48
C PHE A 79 -7.68 -0.79 -2.59
N GLY A 80 -7.52 -2.07 -2.92
CA GLY A 80 -6.59 -2.49 -3.97
C GLY A 80 -6.60 -3.99 -4.24
N THR A 81 -5.71 -4.43 -5.12
CA THR A 81 -5.50 -5.86 -5.42
C THR A 81 -4.19 -6.32 -4.81
N VAL A 82 -4.25 -7.39 -4.01
CA VAL A 82 -3.06 -8.04 -3.43
C VAL A 82 -2.58 -9.13 -4.40
N VAL A 83 -1.29 -9.11 -4.74
CA VAL A 83 -0.65 -10.08 -5.65
C VAL A 83 0.74 -10.42 -5.14
N ASN A 84 1.33 -11.50 -5.64
CA ASN A 84 2.75 -11.75 -5.48
C ASN A 84 3.56 -10.88 -6.45
N SER A 85 4.72 -10.39 -6.02
CA SER A 85 5.59 -9.53 -6.85
C SER A 85 5.99 -10.19 -8.17
N SER A 86 6.08 -11.53 -8.19
CA SER A 86 6.37 -12.31 -9.40
C SER A 86 5.29 -12.24 -10.49
N GLU A 87 4.08 -11.79 -10.16
CA GLU A 87 2.97 -11.63 -11.10
C GLU A 87 2.99 -10.27 -11.82
N ILE A 88 3.83 -9.34 -11.36
CA ILE A 88 3.96 -7.98 -11.89
C ILE A 88 4.95 -8.00 -13.07
N LYS A 89 4.52 -7.52 -14.24
CA LYS A 89 5.28 -7.54 -15.51
C LYS A 89 5.79 -6.17 -15.93
#